data_AF-A0A0P9JEJ6-F1
#
_entry.id   AF-A0A0P9JEJ6-F1
#
_cell.length_a   1.000
_cell.length_b   1.000
_cell.length_c   1.000
_cell.angle_alpha   90.00
_cell.angle_beta   90.00
_cell.angle_gamma   90.00
#
_symmetry.space_group_name_H-M   'P 1'
#
loop_
_entity.id
_entity.type
_entity.pdbx_description
1 polymer ?
#
loop_
_entity_poly.entity_id
_entity_poly.type
_entity_poly.pdbx_seq_one_letter_code
_entity_poly.pdbx_strand_id
1 'polypeptide(L)'
;AAREALQQQGAELLFWCQARDCGESSLWANEVFGNAKLFGADDRQAYLLLRMAEPRNDTLVALYSITRGNRRAYLHVEQFEAAAPLGELLPTSATLLRQLKSTGKLELPRLAGEPQEAWVTLVSRGLNLDSSLRLIVSGVSAGAWRDALIGKGVRAARLETGALDGKGLKIEVIR
;
A
#
# COMPACT_ATOMS: atom_id res chain seq x y z
N ALA A 1 -7.39 11.64 -3.46
CA ALA A 1 -6.78 13.00 -3.43
C ALA A 1 -5.39 13.00 -2.77
N ALA A 2 -5.22 13.16 -1.46
CA ALA A 2 -3.88 13.34 -0.85
C ALA A 2 -2.91 12.16 -1.08
N ARG A 3 -3.39 10.92 -0.85
CA ARG A 3 -2.63 9.68 -1.14
C ARG A 3 -2.13 9.64 -2.59
N GLU A 4 -3.05 9.81 -3.54
CA GLU A 4 -2.74 9.70 -4.98
C GLU A 4 -1.76 10.79 -5.41
N ALA A 5 -1.88 12.01 -4.90
CA ALA A 5 -0.95 13.09 -5.19
C ALA A 5 0.48 12.76 -4.73
N LEU A 6 0.65 12.18 -3.55
CA LEU A 6 1.97 11.74 -3.06
C LEU A 6 2.52 10.56 -3.88
N GLN A 7 1.68 9.60 -4.23
CA GLN A 7 2.09 8.46 -5.07
C GLN A 7 2.46 8.88 -6.49
N GLN A 8 1.79 9.88 -7.06
CA GLN A 8 2.18 10.48 -8.35
C GLN A 8 3.56 11.13 -8.30
N GLN A 9 4.00 11.58 -7.12
CA GLN A 9 5.36 12.06 -6.87
C GLN A 9 6.34 10.92 -6.53
N GLY A 10 5.92 9.67 -6.68
CA GLY A 10 6.75 8.49 -6.45
C GLY A 10 6.81 8.01 -4.99
N ALA A 11 6.02 8.59 -4.08
CA ALA A 11 5.99 8.12 -2.70
C ALA A 11 5.45 6.68 -2.61
N GLU A 12 6.12 5.84 -1.84
CA GLU A 12 5.79 4.44 -1.62
C GLU A 12 4.89 4.31 -0.39
N LEU A 13 3.72 3.69 -0.54
CA LEU A 13 2.79 3.49 0.57
C LEU A 13 3.21 2.26 1.36
N LEU A 14 3.66 2.46 2.60
CA LEU A 14 4.11 1.40 3.50
C LEU A 14 2.93 0.79 4.28
N PHE A 15 1.97 1.61 4.68
CA PHE A 15 0.81 1.14 5.44
C PHE A 15 -0.45 1.92 5.09
N TRP A 16 -1.56 1.22 4.96
CA TRP A 16 -2.88 1.82 4.78
C TRP A 16 -4.00 1.02 5.45
N CYS A 17 -4.71 1.68 6.36
CA CYS A 17 -5.96 1.20 6.94
C CYS A 17 -7.08 2.24 6.76
N GLN A 18 -8.32 1.79 6.84
CA GLN A 18 -9.51 2.63 6.80
C GLN A 18 -10.61 2.04 7.68
N ALA A 19 -11.42 2.91 8.26
CA ALA A 19 -12.50 2.53 9.17
C ALA A 19 -11.94 1.64 10.30
N ARG A 20 -12.67 0.59 10.66
CA ARG A 20 -12.32 -0.30 11.79
C ARG A 20 -11.04 -1.11 11.56
N ASP A 21 -10.55 -1.20 10.33
CA ASP A 21 -9.27 -1.87 10.04
C ASP A 21 -8.08 -1.13 10.65
N CYS A 22 -8.28 0.13 11.08
CA CYS A 22 -7.28 0.91 11.80
C CYS A 22 -7.23 0.63 13.32
N GLY A 23 -8.19 -0.12 13.87
CA GLY A 23 -8.36 -0.24 15.32
C GLY A 23 -9.02 1.00 15.94
N GLU A 24 -8.74 1.26 17.21
CA GLU A 24 -9.41 2.32 17.98
C GLU A 24 -8.81 3.70 17.66
N SER A 25 -9.66 4.65 17.27
CA SER A 25 -9.25 6.04 16.99
C SER A 25 -8.73 6.79 18.22
N SER A 26 -9.06 6.33 19.44
CA SER A 26 -8.53 6.85 20.70
C SER A 26 -7.02 6.63 20.82
N LEU A 27 -6.52 5.46 20.42
CA LEU A 27 -5.09 5.14 20.45
C LEU A 27 -4.32 6.02 19.45
N TRP A 28 -4.85 6.19 18.24
CA TRP A 28 -4.27 7.12 17.26
C TRP A 28 -4.23 8.55 17.80
N ALA A 29 -5.35 9.04 18.35
CA ALA A 29 -5.44 10.41 18.83
C ALA A 29 -4.52 10.69 20.01
N ASN A 30 -4.43 9.78 20.99
CA ASN A 30 -3.77 10.05 22.25
C ASN A 30 -2.33 9.51 22.29
N GLU A 31 -2.12 8.27 21.86
CA GLU A 31 -0.83 7.57 22.02
C GLU A 31 0.09 7.78 20.81
N VAL A 32 -0.47 7.85 19.60
CA VAL A 32 0.33 8.02 18.38
C VAL A 32 0.59 9.49 18.08
N PHE A 33 -0.45 10.33 18.03
CA PHE A 33 -0.33 11.74 17.61
C PHE A 33 -0.42 12.76 18.75
N GLY A 34 -0.77 12.35 19.97
CA GLY A 34 -0.88 13.28 21.12
C GLY A 34 -1.85 14.44 20.91
N ASN A 35 -2.89 14.28 20.09
CA ASN A 35 -3.85 15.30 19.72
C ASN A 35 -5.30 14.82 19.83
N ALA A 36 -5.95 15.14 20.94
CA ALA A 36 -7.34 14.75 21.22
C ALA A 36 -8.38 15.25 20.20
N LYS A 37 -8.05 16.23 19.33
CA LYS A 37 -8.93 16.64 18.22
C LYS A 37 -9.11 15.53 17.18
N LEU A 38 -8.21 14.54 17.19
CA LEU A 38 -8.19 13.42 16.26
C LEU A 38 -9.06 12.23 16.72
N PHE A 39 -9.68 12.32 17.90
CA PHE A 39 -10.60 11.29 18.39
C PHE A 39 -11.99 11.44 17.75
N GLY A 40 -12.53 10.33 17.23
CA GLY A 40 -13.81 10.29 16.53
C GLY A 40 -14.42 8.89 16.45
N ALA A 41 -15.22 8.64 15.42
CA ALA A 41 -15.81 7.32 15.21
C ALA A 41 -14.86 6.42 14.41
N ASP A 42 -14.64 5.19 14.87
CA ASP A 42 -13.66 4.28 14.25
C ASP A 42 -14.02 3.90 12.81
N ASP A 43 -15.30 3.98 12.42
CA ASP A 43 -15.76 3.75 11.05
C ASP A 43 -15.51 4.94 10.11
N ARG A 44 -15.06 6.08 10.65
CA ARG A 44 -14.79 7.33 9.90
C ARG A 44 -13.36 7.82 10.03
N GLN A 45 -12.43 6.90 10.27
CA GLN A 45 -11.00 7.18 10.27
C GLN A 45 -10.30 6.59 9.03
N ALA A 46 -9.13 7.12 8.70
CA ALA A 46 -8.19 6.47 7.79
C ALA A 46 -6.76 6.92 8.13
N TYR A 47 -5.82 6.00 8.00
CA TYR A 47 -4.40 6.25 8.23
C TYR A 47 -3.55 5.75 7.06
N LEU A 48 -2.56 6.53 6.68
CA LEU A 48 -1.60 6.23 5.63
C LEU A 48 -0.19 6.55 6.15
N LEU A 49 0.76 5.64 5.90
CA LEU A 49 2.19 5.90 6.07
C LEU A 49 2.89 5.74 4.73
N LEU A 50 3.56 6.80 4.27
CA LEU A 50 4.30 6.80 3.02
C LEU A 50 5.78 7.05 3.27
N ARG A 51 6.62 6.45 2.44
CA ARG A 51 8.03 6.82 2.25
C ARG A 51 8.14 7.70 1.02
N MET A 52 8.79 8.86 1.13
CA MET A 52 8.96 9.75 0.00
C MET A 52 9.92 9.15 -1.04
N ALA A 53 9.80 9.60 -2.30
CA ALA A 53 10.76 9.24 -3.34
C ALA A 53 12.12 9.93 -3.13
N GLU A 54 13.14 9.42 -3.82
CA GLU A 54 14.41 10.12 -4.03
C GLU A 54 14.16 11.58 -4.48
N PRO A 55 14.90 12.57 -3.97
CA PRO A 55 16.05 12.46 -3.05
C PRO A 55 15.68 12.46 -1.56
N ARG A 56 14.38 12.38 -1.21
CA ARG A 56 13.89 12.42 0.19
C ARG A 56 13.52 11.03 0.70
N ASN A 57 14.18 9.98 0.22
CA ASN A 57 13.85 8.60 0.54
C ASN A 57 14.01 8.24 2.03
N ASP A 58 14.67 9.06 2.85
CA ASP A 58 14.73 8.93 4.31
C ASP A 58 13.66 9.77 5.04
N THR A 59 12.67 10.27 4.31
CA THR A 59 11.49 10.95 4.85
C THR A 59 10.27 10.03 4.82
N LEU A 60 9.59 9.94 5.97
CA LEU A 60 8.25 9.36 6.10
C LEU A 60 7.20 10.46 6.21
N VAL A 61 6.01 10.22 5.63
CA VAL A 61 4.83 11.06 5.80
C VAL A 61 3.68 10.23 6.34
N ALA A 62 3.20 10.59 7.52
CA ALA A 62 2.01 10.03 8.14
C ALA A 62 0.81 10.96 7.86
N LEU A 63 -0.29 10.39 7.36
CA LEU A 63 -1.56 11.10 7.21
C LEU A 63 -2.62 10.36 8.01
N TYR A 64 -3.30 11.08 8.90
CA TYR A 64 -4.44 10.56 9.64
C TYR A 64 -5.65 11.46 9.42
N SER A 65 -6.74 10.88 8.94
CA SER A 65 -8.00 11.58 8.76
C SER A 65 -9.07 11.01 9.68
N ILE A 66 -9.91 11.88 10.23
CA ILE A 66 -11.04 11.50 11.07
C ILE A 66 -12.22 12.43 10.80
N THR A 67 -13.43 11.88 10.79
CA THR A 67 -14.65 12.67 10.93
C THR A 67 -15.27 12.44 12.31
N ARG A 68 -15.35 13.49 13.11
CA ARG A 68 -15.91 13.41 14.47
C ARG A 68 -17.43 13.28 14.44
N GLY A 69 -18.02 12.91 15.58
CA GLY A 69 -19.49 12.79 15.73
C GLY A 69 -20.25 14.09 15.41
N ASN A 70 -19.62 15.26 15.58
CA ASN A 70 -20.18 16.56 15.22
C ASN A 70 -20.01 16.93 13.72
N ARG A 71 -19.64 15.95 12.87
CA ARG A 71 -19.41 16.10 11.42
C ARG A 71 -18.20 16.97 11.02
N ARG A 72 -17.38 17.43 11.96
CA ARG A 72 -16.11 18.12 11.63
C ARG A 72 -15.09 17.08 11.19
N ALA A 73 -14.52 17.30 10.00
CA ALA A 73 -13.43 16.50 9.46
C ALA A 73 -12.08 17.15 9.80
N TYR A 74 -11.11 16.32 10.16
CA TYR A 74 -9.72 16.71 10.42
C TYR A 74 -8.80 15.86 9.57
N LEU A 75 -7.72 16.47 9.10
CA LEU A 75 -6.59 15.81 8.49
C LEU A 75 -5.35 16.24 9.26
N HIS A 76 -4.68 15.27 9.86
CA HIS A 76 -3.39 15.41 10.51
C HIS A 76 -2.31 14.92 9.56
N VAL A 77 -1.21 15.66 9.47
CA VAL A 77 -0.07 15.32 8.63
C VAL A 77 1.21 15.54 9.43
N GLU A 78 2.01 14.49 9.55
CA GLU A 78 3.35 14.56 10.12
C GLU A 78 4.37 14.11 9.09
N GLN A 79 5.51 14.82 9.05
CA GLN A 79 6.64 14.47 8.23
C GLN A 79 7.83 14.21 9.16
N PHE A 80 8.46 13.05 8.99
CA PHE A 80 9.61 12.61 9.77
C PHE A 80 10.80 12.46 8.84
N GLU A 81 11.83 13.26 9.04
CA GLU A 81 13.12 13.06 8.39
C GLU A 81 14.01 12.25 9.33
N ALA A 82 14.40 11.05 8.90
CA ALA A 82 15.22 10.18 9.71
C ALA A 82 16.66 10.71 9.80
N ALA A 83 17.27 10.63 10.98
CA ALA A 83 18.67 11.04 11.19
C ALA A 83 19.68 10.05 10.57
N ALA A 84 19.21 8.88 10.13
CA ALA A 84 19.99 7.84 9.48
C ALA A 84 19.14 7.15 8.40
N PRO A 85 19.78 6.47 7.42
CA PRO A 85 19.06 5.80 6.36
C PRO A 85 18.03 4.80 6.89
N LEU A 86 16.80 4.86 6.36
CA LEU A 86 15.68 4.02 6.81
C LEU A 86 15.85 2.54 6.47
N GLY A 87 16.81 2.19 5.60
CA GLY A 87 16.99 0.83 5.10
C GLY A 87 15.82 0.37 4.23
N GLU A 88 15.56 -0.93 4.24
CA GLU A 88 14.44 -1.54 3.51
C GLU A 88 13.17 -1.49 4.37
N LEU A 89 12.14 -0.83 3.84
CA LEU A 89 10.81 -0.78 4.44
C LEU A 89 9.83 -1.36 3.42
N LEU A 90 9.15 -2.43 3.81
CA LEU A 90 8.21 -3.11 2.93
C LEU A 90 6.76 -2.80 3.34
N PRO A 91 5.84 -2.70 2.38
CA PRO A 91 4.43 -2.55 2.69
C PRO A 91 3.84 -3.84 3.27
N THR A 92 2.67 -3.73 3.91
CA THR A 92 1.92 -4.92 4.33
C THR A 92 1.13 -5.52 3.16
N SER A 93 0.91 -6.83 3.19
CA SER A 93 0.04 -7.53 2.22
C SER A 93 -1.36 -6.92 2.09
N ALA A 94 -1.93 -6.48 3.22
CA ALA A 94 -3.23 -5.81 3.24
C ALA A 94 -3.18 -4.42 2.57
N THR A 95 -2.08 -3.69 2.72
CA THR A 95 -1.86 -2.39 2.04
C THR A 95 -1.80 -2.58 0.53
N LEU A 96 -1.04 -3.56 0.04
CA LEU A 96 -0.94 -3.88 -1.38
C LEU A 96 -2.30 -4.27 -1.97
N LEU A 97 -3.04 -5.15 -1.30
CA LEU A 97 -4.40 -5.53 -1.73
C LEU A 97 -5.34 -4.32 -1.76
N ARG A 98 -5.30 -3.47 -0.74
CA ARG A 98 -6.18 -2.29 -0.67
C ARG A 98 -5.87 -1.29 -1.79
N GLN A 99 -4.59 -1.06 -2.10
CA GLN A 99 -4.20 -0.23 -3.26
C GLN A 99 -4.74 -0.80 -4.57
N LEU A 100 -4.56 -2.11 -4.78
CA LEU A 100 -5.04 -2.81 -5.96
C LEU A 100 -6.56 -2.67 -6.10
N LYS A 101 -7.33 -2.88 -5.03
CA LYS A 101 -8.79 -2.74 -5.03
C LYS A 101 -9.24 -1.29 -5.22
N SER A 102 -8.50 -0.33 -4.67
CA SER A 102 -8.85 1.09 -4.74
C SER A 102 -8.65 1.70 -6.12
N THR A 103 -7.64 1.26 -6.87
CA THR A 103 -7.27 1.88 -8.16
C THR A 103 -7.44 0.94 -9.35
N GLY A 104 -7.70 -0.34 -9.09
CA GLY A 104 -7.72 -1.40 -10.10
C GLY A 104 -6.33 -1.87 -10.54
N LYS A 105 -5.26 -1.24 -10.04
CA LYS A 105 -3.88 -1.58 -10.38
C LYS A 105 -2.91 -1.42 -9.22
N LEU A 106 -1.78 -2.10 -9.30
CA LEU A 106 -0.65 -1.98 -8.40
C LEU A 106 0.61 -1.85 -9.25
N GLU A 107 1.34 -0.75 -9.07
CA GLU A 107 2.55 -0.41 -9.82
C GLU A 107 3.75 -0.41 -8.86
N LEU A 108 4.68 -1.33 -9.08
CA LEU A 108 5.87 -1.53 -8.26
C LEU A 108 7.12 -1.36 -9.14
N PRO A 109 7.46 -0.11 -9.52
CA PRO A 109 8.48 0.18 -10.53
C PRO A 109 9.90 -0.27 -10.13
N ARG A 110 10.15 -0.46 -8.84
CA ARG A 110 11.44 -0.95 -8.32
C ARG A 110 11.64 -2.46 -8.52
N LEU A 111 10.59 -3.21 -8.84
CA LEU A 111 10.62 -4.67 -9.00
C LEU A 111 10.82 -5.09 -10.46
N ALA A 112 11.87 -4.59 -11.11
CA ALA A 112 12.15 -4.86 -12.53
C ALA A 112 13.00 -6.11 -12.79
N GLY A 113 13.65 -6.65 -11.75
CA GLY A 113 14.49 -7.84 -11.84
C GLY A 113 13.76 -9.14 -11.51
N GLU A 114 14.54 -10.14 -11.11
CA GLU A 114 14.05 -11.41 -10.58
C GLU A 114 13.14 -11.19 -9.36
N PRO A 115 12.04 -11.98 -9.22
CA PRO A 115 11.14 -11.87 -8.09
C PRO A 115 11.85 -12.18 -6.77
N GLN A 116 11.97 -11.15 -5.92
CA GLN A 116 12.57 -11.28 -4.58
C GLN A 116 11.59 -12.00 -3.64
N GLU A 117 12.07 -12.96 -2.84
CA GLU A 117 11.20 -13.81 -2.02
C GLU A 117 10.30 -13.03 -1.05
N ALA A 118 10.81 -11.97 -0.43
CA ALA A 118 10.05 -11.12 0.47
C ALA A 118 8.83 -10.50 -0.24
N TRP A 119 9.04 -9.94 -1.44
CA TRP A 119 7.99 -9.35 -2.25
C TRP A 119 7.01 -10.39 -2.81
N VAL A 120 7.49 -11.54 -3.29
CA VAL A 120 6.61 -12.64 -3.72
C VAL A 120 5.72 -13.09 -2.56
N THR A 121 6.26 -13.17 -1.35
CA THR A 121 5.48 -13.52 -0.14
C THR A 121 4.44 -12.46 0.20
N LEU A 122 4.81 -11.17 0.13
CA LEU A 122 3.89 -10.06 0.43
C LEU A 122 2.74 -9.98 -0.57
N VAL A 123 3.06 -10.03 -1.86
CA VAL A 123 2.08 -9.97 -2.95
C VAL A 123 1.18 -11.21 -2.90
N SER A 124 1.74 -12.42 -2.82
CA SER A 124 0.93 -13.65 -2.79
C SER A 124 -0.05 -13.71 -1.61
N ARG A 125 0.39 -13.33 -0.40
CA ARG A 125 -0.51 -13.18 0.77
C ARG A 125 -1.60 -12.15 0.51
N GLY A 126 -1.26 -11.00 -0.07
CA GLY A 126 -2.22 -9.96 -0.43
C GLY A 126 -3.29 -10.47 -1.41
N LEU A 127 -2.87 -11.19 -2.45
CA LEU A 127 -3.78 -11.76 -3.44
C LEU A 127 -4.63 -12.93 -2.89
N ASN A 128 -4.16 -13.60 -1.85
CA ASN A 128 -4.89 -14.68 -1.19
C ASN A 128 -5.89 -14.17 -0.12
N LEU A 129 -5.74 -12.93 0.37
CA LEU A 129 -6.75 -12.29 1.21
C LEU A 129 -8.07 -12.03 0.45
N ASP A 130 -8.03 -11.93 -0.87
CA ASP A 130 -9.22 -11.85 -1.73
C ASP A 130 -9.07 -12.76 -2.95
N SER A 131 -9.47 -14.03 -2.78
CA SER A 131 -9.31 -15.04 -3.83
C SER A 131 -10.27 -14.89 -5.01
N SER A 132 -11.18 -13.91 -4.97
CA SER A 132 -12.15 -13.65 -6.04
C SER A 132 -11.53 -12.84 -7.19
N LEU A 133 -10.45 -12.10 -6.92
CA LEU A 133 -9.80 -11.27 -7.93
C LEU A 133 -9.10 -12.11 -9.00
N ARG A 134 -9.38 -11.78 -10.26
CA ARG A 134 -8.62 -12.18 -11.45
C ARG A 134 -7.71 -11.04 -11.88
N LEU A 135 -6.49 -11.35 -12.28
CA LEU A 135 -5.41 -10.38 -12.38
C LEU A 135 -4.57 -10.60 -13.63
N ILE A 136 -4.10 -9.51 -14.21
CA ILE A 136 -3.05 -9.48 -15.23
C ILE A 136 -1.75 -9.06 -14.56
N VAL A 137 -0.70 -9.85 -14.74
CA VAL A 137 0.67 -9.56 -14.31
C VAL A 137 1.46 -9.11 -15.54
N SER A 138 1.99 -7.89 -15.50
CA SER A 138 2.72 -7.25 -16.61
C SER A 138 4.09 -6.75 -16.14
N GLY A 139 4.98 -6.50 -17.09
CA GLY A 139 6.37 -6.11 -16.87
C GLY A 139 7.37 -7.10 -17.47
N VAL A 140 8.63 -6.69 -17.54
CA VAL A 140 9.71 -7.48 -18.18
C VAL A 140 9.85 -8.88 -17.59
N SER A 141 9.69 -9.02 -16.27
CA SER A 141 9.75 -10.30 -15.56
C SER A 141 8.37 -10.88 -15.22
N ALA A 142 7.30 -10.50 -15.95
CA ALA A 142 5.93 -10.93 -15.63
C ALA A 142 5.74 -12.44 -15.59
N GLY A 143 6.39 -13.19 -16.48
CA GLY A 143 6.38 -14.66 -16.46
C GLY A 143 6.95 -15.23 -15.16
N ALA A 144 8.15 -14.77 -14.77
CA ALA A 144 8.80 -15.19 -13.53
C ALA A 144 7.98 -14.82 -12.30
N TRP A 145 7.38 -13.63 -12.29
CA TRP A 145 6.47 -13.20 -11.22
C TRP A 145 5.22 -14.08 -11.13
N ARG A 146 4.58 -14.40 -12.25
CA ARG A 146 3.42 -15.29 -12.29
C ARG A 146 3.77 -16.66 -11.72
N ASP A 147 4.87 -17.25 -12.16
CA ASP A 147 5.29 -18.57 -11.70
C ASP A 147 5.65 -18.58 -10.21
N ALA A 148 6.35 -17.54 -9.73
CA ALA A 148 6.68 -17.38 -8.31
C ALA A 148 5.43 -17.20 -7.43
N LEU A 149 4.43 -16.44 -7.90
CA LEU A 149 3.15 -16.27 -7.20
C LEU A 149 2.35 -17.57 -7.15
N ILE A 150 2.35 -18.35 -8.23
CA ILE A 150 1.74 -19.70 -8.26
C ILE A 150 2.45 -20.61 -7.27
N GLY A 151 3.79 -20.60 -7.24
CA GLY A 151 4.60 -21.36 -6.30
C GLY A 151 4.32 -21.01 -4.83
N LYS A 152 3.88 -19.78 -4.54
CA LYS A 152 3.42 -19.35 -3.21
C LYS A 152 1.90 -19.50 -2.99
N GLY A 153 1.21 -20.28 -3.83
CA GLY A 153 -0.17 -20.71 -3.62
C GLY A 153 -1.26 -19.82 -4.21
N VAL A 154 -0.92 -18.83 -5.06
CA VAL A 154 -1.93 -18.09 -5.82
C VAL A 154 -2.42 -18.98 -6.98
N ARG A 155 -3.74 -19.19 -7.09
CA ARG A 155 -4.28 -20.10 -8.12
C ARG A 155 -3.95 -19.61 -9.53
N ALA A 156 -3.34 -20.46 -10.35
CA ALA A 156 -2.94 -20.14 -11.72
C ALA A 156 -4.09 -19.61 -12.60
N ALA A 157 -5.31 -20.14 -12.42
CA ALA A 157 -6.50 -19.70 -13.16
C ALA A 157 -6.90 -18.24 -12.89
N ARG A 158 -6.32 -17.58 -11.88
CA ARG A 158 -6.56 -16.18 -11.54
C ARG A 158 -5.52 -15.25 -12.15
N LEU A 159 -4.43 -15.78 -12.71
CA LEU A 159 -3.28 -15.01 -13.15
C LEU A 159 -3.07 -15.17 -14.66
N GLU A 160 -3.20 -14.05 -15.36
CA GLU A 160 -2.87 -13.91 -16.78
C GLU A 160 -1.58 -13.09 -16.90
N THR A 161 -0.78 -13.36 -17.94
CA THR A 161 0.39 -12.55 -18.26
C THR A 161 -0.01 -11.49 -19.26
N GLY A 162 0.27 -10.22 -18.96
CA GLY A 162 0.00 -9.09 -19.83
C GLY A 162 1.22 -8.69 -20.64
N ALA A 163 1.36 -7.38 -20.87
CA ALA A 163 2.45 -6.83 -21.65
C ALA A 163 3.80 -7.06 -20.95
N LEU A 164 4.82 -7.43 -21.72
CA LEU A 164 6.18 -7.73 -21.24
C LEU A 164 7.11 -6.50 -21.29
N ASP A 165 6.53 -5.31 -21.42
CA ASP A 165 7.21 -4.03 -21.43
C ASP A 165 6.87 -3.20 -20.19
N GLY A 166 7.52 -2.05 -20.05
CA GLY A 166 7.33 -1.16 -18.90
C GLY A 166 8.33 -1.36 -17.76
N LYS A 167 8.19 -0.53 -16.72
CA LYS A 167 9.11 -0.47 -15.59
C LYS A 167 8.54 -1.25 -14.40
N GLY A 168 9.27 -2.25 -13.95
CA GLY A 168 8.93 -3.01 -12.75
C GLY A 168 7.76 -3.98 -12.91
N LEU A 169 7.18 -4.37 -11.79
CA LEU A 169 6.01 -5.24 -11.72
C LEU A 169 4.74 -4.40 -11.75
N LYS A 170 3.82 -4.77 -12.64
CA LYS A 170 2.47 -4.20 -12.68
C LYS A 170 1.43 -5.32 -12.51
N ILE A 171 0.47 -5.12 -11.62
CA ILE A 171 -0.66 -6.05 -11.42
C ILE A 171 -1.96 -5.28 -11.62
N GLU A 172 -2.85 -5.77 -12.47
CA GLU A 172 -4.12 -5.12 -12.79
C GLU A 172 -5.29 -6.07 -12.59
N VAL A 173 -6.41 -5.58 -12.08
CA VAL A 173 -7.63 -6.37 -11.94
C VAL A 173 -8.33 -6.50 -13.29
N ILE A 174 -8.65 -7.74 -13.68
CA ILE A 174 -9.48 -8.04 -14.85
C ILE A 174 -10.92 -7.71 -14.48
N ARG A 175 -11.55 -6.80 -15.24
CA ARG A 175 -12.96 -6.45 -15.11
C ARG A 175 -13.84 -7.35 -15.97
#